data_AF-J2P705-F1
#
_entry.id   AF-J2P705-F1
#
_cell.length_a   1.000
_cell.length_b   1.000
_cell.length_c   1.000
_cell.angle_alpha   90.00
_cell.angle_beta   90.00
_cell.angle_gamma   90.00
#
_symmetry.space_group_name_H-M   'P 1'
#
loop_
_entity.id
_entity.type
_entity.pdbx_description
1 polymer ?
#
loop_
_entity_poly.entity_id
_entity_poly.type
_entity_poly.pdbx_seq_one_letter_code
_entity_poly.pdbx_strand_id
1 'polypeptide(L)'
;MPPPPLHVLSEAEKNELLLAQHDMIERTAARISELEELVGKPRKTSKNSHVPPSKDDFGKGGGKGRKAKPGKRPSREGKHRPLAETPDKIERVIAAACGHCGGDVSGQTQRCRHRYDHIDLPPIHPVVTRVELLGGRCRGCGHRYRAQAPAGMEPGTPFGPGIHALLAYLHHSHHVSFERLSRIASELFGLSISQGAIANAF
;
A
#
# COMPACT_ATOMS: atom_id res chain seq x y z
N MET A 1 -17.44 -26.32 66.18
CA MET A 1 -17.48 -26.54 67.64
C MET A 1 -16.17 -27.18 68.04
N PRO A 2 -15.49 -26.71 69.10
CA PRO A 2 -14.30 -27.38 69.61
C PRO A 2 -14.67 -28.79 70.12
N PRO A 3 -13.83 -29.81 69.90
CA PRO A 3 -14.13 -31.16 70.40
C PRO A 3 -14.18 -31.16 71.93
N PRO A 4 -15.10 -31.94 72.54
CA PRO A 4 -15.16 -32.07 73.99
C PRO A 4 -13.84 -32.61 74.56
N PRO A 5 -13.45 -32.22 75.78
CA PRO A 5 -12.22 -32.67 76.40
C PRO A 5 -12.17 -34.21 76.56
N LEU A 6 -11.24 -34.86 75.86
CA LEU A 6 -11.14 -36.33 75.74
C LEU A 6 -10.97 -37.08 77.07
N HIS A 7 -10.56 -36.40 78.14
CA HIS A 7 -10.34 -36.98 79.46
C HIS A 7 -11.62 -37.18 80.28
N VAL A 8 -12.75 -36.63 79.84
CA VAL A 8 -14.05 -36.72 80.54
C VAL A 8 -14.97 -37.78 79.91
N LEU A 9 -14.56 -38.38 78.78
CA LEU A 9 -15.35 -39.36 78.04
C LEU A 9 -15.04 -40.80 78.49
N SER A 10 -16.08 -41.61 78.63
CA SER A 10 -16.01 -43.06 78.82
C SER A 10 -15.41 -43.76 77.58
N GLU A 11 -14.94 -45.01 77.73
CA GLU A 11 -14.39 -45.77 76.59
C GLU A 11 -15.42 -45.96 75.46
N ALA A 12 -16.69 -46.15 75.81
CA ALA A 12 -17.77 -46.27 74.83
C ALA A 12 -17.94 -44.98 74.01
N GLU A 13 -17.96 -43.83 74.67
CA GLU A 13 -18.09 -42.51 74.01
C GLU A 13 -16.86 -42.17 73.16
N LYS A 14 -15.66 -42.59 73.59
CA LYS A 14 -14.44 -42.46 72.79
C LYS A 14 -14.50 -43.32 71.52
N ASN A 15 -14.98 -44.56 71.63
CA ASN A 15 -15.12 -45.45 70.48
C ASN A 15 -16.15 -44.92 69.47
N GLU A 16 -17.25 -44.36 69.96
CA GLU A 16 -18.28 -43.74 69.11
C GLU A 16 -17.74 -42.50 68.39
N LEU A 17 -16.94 -41.68 69.09
CA LEU A 17 -16.26 -40.53 68.50
C LEU A 17 -15.19 -40.92 67.47
N LEU A 18 -14.46 -42.02 67.70
CA LEU A 18 -13.48 -42.57 66.75
C LEU A 18 -14.16 -43.08 65.47
N LEU A 19 -15.29 -43.79 65.60
CA LEU A 19 -16.07 -44.26 64.44
C LEU A 19 -16.63 -43.07 63.66
N ALA A 20 -17.17 -42.06 64.34
CA ALA A 20 -17.66 -40.84 63.71
C ALA A 20 -16.55 -40.05 62.98
N GLN A 21 -15.34 -40.01 63.55
CA GLN A 21 -14.18 -39.40 62.89
C GLN A 21 -13.73 -40.20 61.66
N HIS A 22 -13.68 -41.53 61.75
CA HIS A 22 -13.33 -42.40 60.64
C HIS A 22 -14.29 -42.19 59.45
N ASP A 23 -15.61 -42.18 59.70
CA ASP A 23 -16.62 -41.93 58.68
C ASP A 23 -16.53 -40.54 58.05
N MET A 24 -16.08 -39.54 58.82
CA MET A 24 -15.86 -38.20 58.30
C MET A 24 -14.61 -38.14 57.43
N ILE A 25 -13.53 -38.81 57.83
CA ILE A 25 -12.30 -38.90 57.05
C ILE A 25 -12.59 -39.58 55.70
N GLU A 26 -13.25 -40.74 55.69
CA GLU A 26 -13.62 -41.46 54.47
C GLU A 26 -14.46 -40.60 53.50
N ARG A 27 -15.47 -39.89 54.03
CA ARG A 27 -16.29 -38.97 53.22
C ARG A 27 -15.48 -37.80 52.64
N THR A 28 -14.59 -37.23 53.44
CA THR A 28 -13.74 -36.12 52.96
C THR A 28 -12.69 -36.60 51.97
N ALA A 29 -12.10 -37.78 52.15
CA ALA A 29 -11.13 -38.37 51.24
C ALA A 29 -11.77 -38.70 49.88
N ALA A 30 -12.96 -39.30 49.88
CA ALA A 30 -13.73 -39.54 48.66
C ALA A 30 -14.06 -38.23 47.92
N ARG A 31 -14.46 -37.19 48.66
CA ARG A 31 -14.76 -35.87 48.07
C ARG A 31 -13.51 -35.17 47.52
N ILE A 32 -12.37 -35.30 48.18
CA ILE A 32 -11.10 -34.77 47.69
C ILE A 32 -10.69 -35.52 46.42
N SER A 33 -10.79 -36.85 46.38
CA SER A 33 -10.50 -37.63 45.17
C SER A 33 -11.40 -37.22 44.00
N GLU A 34 -12.70 -37.06 44.24
CA GLU A 34 -13.66 -36.63 43.22
C GLU A 34 -13.34 -35.20 42.72
N LEU A 35 -12.97 -34.28 43.63
CA LEU A 35 -12.59 -32.92 43.30
C LEU A 35 -11.24 -32.86 42.56
N GLU A 36 -10.28 -33.72 42.88
CA GLU A 36 -9.00 -33.81 42.18
C GLU A 36 -9.17 -34.37 40.76
N GLU A 37 -10.09 -35.32 40.56
CA GLU A 37 -10.50 -35.79 39.24
C GLU A 37 -11.22 -34.70 38.44
N LEU A 38 -12.12 -33.94 39.08
CA LEU A 38 -12.87 -32.84 38.46
C LEU A 38 -12.01 -31.62 38.12
N VAL A 39 -11.02 -31.27 38.95
CA VAL A 39 -10.15 -30.11 38.74
C VAL A 39 -9.07 -30.40 37.70
N GLY A 40 -8.80 -31.68 37.40
CA GLY A 40 -8.11 -32.11 36.20
C GLY A 40 -6.63 -31.75 36.18
N LYS A 41 -5.80 -32.72 35.82
CA LYS A 41 -4.40 -32.45 35.47
C LYS A 41 -4.35 -31.29 34.46
N PRO A 42 -3.45 -30.30 34.63
CA PRO A 42 -3.43 -29.11 33.80
C PRO A 42 -3.43 -29.49 32.32
N ARG A 43 -4.33 -28.87 31.55
CA ARG A 43 -4.47 -29.16 30.12
C ARG A 43 -3.13 -28.94 29.42
N LYS A 44 -2.68 -29.98 28.72
CA LYS A 44 -1.51 -29.94 27.86
C LYS A 44 -1.75 -28.91 26.76
N THR A 45 -1.09 -27.77 26.87
CA THR A 45 -1.05 -26.72 25.83
C THR A 45 0.36 -26.69 25.25
N SER A 46 0.52 -26.12 24.06
CA SER A 46 1.82 -25.92 23.41
C SER A 46 2.88 -25.20 24.28
N LYS A 47 2.46 -24.52 25.36
CA LYS A 47 3.34 -23.85 26.33
C LYS A 47 3.79 -24.72 27.51
N ASN A 48 3.08 -25.80 27.83
CA ASN A 48 3.36 -26.68 28.98
C ASN A 48 3.58 -28.15 28.57
N SER A 49 3.57 -28.44 27.27
CA SER A 49 3.79 -29.80 26.75
C SER A 49 4.31 -29.71 25.33
N HIS A 50 5.19 -30.63 24.93
CA HIS A 50 5.73 -30.75 23.56
C HIS A 50 4.66 -31.19 22.55
N VAL A 51 3.52 -30.49 22.52
CA VAL A 51 2.42 -30.68 21.57
C VAL A 51 2.41 -29.49 20.62
N PRO A 52 2.37 -29.71 19.30
CA PRO A 52 2.42 -28.63 18.31
C PRO A 52 1.17 -27.73 18.33
N PRO A 53 1.29 -26.42 18.03
CA PRO A 53 0.20 -25.43 18.18
C PRO A 53 -1.04 -25.72 17.30
N SER A 54 -0.88 -26.50 16.24
CA SER A 54 -1.97 -26.86 15.31
C SER A 54 -2.98 -27.84 15.90
N LYS A 55 -2.67 -28.45 17.05
CA LYS A 55 -3.58 -29.33 17.82
C LYS A 55 -4.09 -28.71 19.11
N ASP A 56 -3.83 -27.42 19.34
CA ASP A 56 -4.51 -26.71 20.42
C ASP A 56 -6.02 -26.67 20.08
N ASP A 57 -6.87 -27.32 20.88
CA ASP A 57 -8.32 -27.20 20.75
C ASP A 57 -8.68 -25.71 20.76
N PHE A 58 -9.55 -25.30 19.83
CA PHE A 58 -10.10 -23.94 19.77
C PHE A 58 -10.95 -23.66 21.02
N GLY A 59 -10.27 -23.42 22.14
CA GLY A 59 -10.89 -23.07 23.40
C GLY A 59 -11.71 -21.81 23.17
N LYS A 60 -13.01 -21.89 23.46
CA LYS A 60 -13.88 -20.72 23.60
C LYS A 60 -13.25 -19.82 24.67
N GLY A 61 -12.42 -18.88 24.23
CA GLY A 61 -11.86 -17.86 25.09
C GLY A 61 -13.01 -17.12 25.77
N GLY A 62 -12.96 -17.07 27.10
CA GLY A 62 -13.94 -16.39 27.94
C GLY A 62 -14.27 -15.00 27.40
N GLY A 63 -15.54 -14.62 27.55
CA GLY A 63 -16.15 -13.45 26.93
C GLY A 63 -15.24 -12.23 26.93
N LYS A 64 -14.89 -11.77 25.72
CA LYS A 64 -14.25 -10.47 25.53
C LYS A 64 -15.21 -9.41 26.06
N GLY A 65 -14.92 -8.86 27.23
CA GLY A 65 -15.64 -7.69 27.75
C GLY A 65 -15.77 -6.64 26.66
N ARG A 66 -16.96 -6.01 26.57
CA ARG A 66 -17.26 -4.98 25.57
C ARG A 66 -16.15 -3.92 25.63
N LYS A 67 -15.27 -3.91 24.64
CA LYS A 67 -14.26 -2.84 24.49
C LYS A 67 -15.02 -1.51 24.43
N ALA A 68 -14.65 -0.56 25.27
CA ALA A 68 -15.19 0.79 25.22
C ALA A 68 -15.15 1.29 23.77
N LYS A 69 -16.27 1.86 23.30
CA LYS A 69 -16.30 2.47 21.96
C LYS A 69 -15.18 3.51 21.92
N PRO A 70 -14.21 3.41 21.00
CA PRO A 70 -13.18 4.44 20.90
C PRO A 70 -13.89 5.78 20.67
N GLY A 71 -13.55 6.78 21.47
CA GLY A 71 -14.10 8.14 21.32
C GLY A 71 -13.93 8.64 19.88
N LYS A 72 -14.76 9.62 19.48
CA LYS A 72 -14.60 10.29 18.18
C LYS A 72 -13.14 10.69 18.04
N ARG A 73 -12.45 10.12 17.03
CA ARG A 73 -11.08 10.50 16.72
C ARG A 73 -11.06 12.02 16.51
N PRO A 74 -10.12 12.75 17.12
CA PRO A 74 -9.98 14.17 16.86
C PRO A 74 -9.81 14.39 15.35
N SER A 75 -10.44 15.45 14.85
CA SER A 75 -10.29 15.87 13.46
C SER A 75 -8.79 16.01 13.16
N ARG A 76 -8.30 15.27 12.17
CA ARG A 76 -6.94 15.47 11.66
C ARG A 76 -6.99 16.62 10.67
N GLU A 77 -6.02 17.53 10.76
CA GLU A 77 -5.83 18.54 9.73
C GLU A 77 -5.63 17.85 8.37
N GLY A 78 -6.46 18.22 7.40
CA GLY A 78 -6.37 17.71 6.05
C GLY A 78 -5.09 18.21 5.40
N LYS A 79 -4.13 17.31 5.19
CA LYS A 79 -2.98 17.58 4.33
C LYS A 79 -3.46 17.55 2.88
N HIS A 80 -3.60 18.72 2.26
CA HIS A 80 -3.84 18.85 0.83
C HIS A 80 -2.53 19.14 0.11
N ARG A 81 -2.48 18.82 -1.20
CA ARG A 81 -1.36 19.20 -2.05
C ARG A 81 -1.26 20.73 -2.06
N PRO A 82 -0.11 21.33 -1.74
CA PRO A 82 0.06 22.78 -1.86
C PRO A 82 -0.05 23.18 -3.33
N LEU A 83 -0.50 24.42 -3.57
CA LEU A 83 -0.45 25.01 -4.91
C LEU A 83 1.00 25.16 -5.35
N ALA A 84 1.24 25.03 -6.65
CA ALA A 84 2.54 25.28 -7.26
C ALA A 84 2.95 26.74 -7.00
N GLU A 85 4.17 26.95 -6.53
CA GLU A 85 4.72 28.29 -6.29
C GLU A 85 4.82 29.09 -7.60
N THR A 86 5.20 28.40 -8.69
CA THR A 86 5.34 28.95 -10.04
C THR A 86 4.58 28.08 -11.06
N PRO A 87 3.27 28.32 -11.26
CA PRO A 87 2.51 27.58 -12.27
C PRO A 87 2.92 27.98 -13.69
N ASP A 88 2.96 27.02 -14.62
CA ASP A 88 3.34 27.27 -16.03
C ASP A 88 2.34 28.21 -16.74
N LYS A 89 1.07 28.16 -16.36
CA LYS A 89 -0.02 29.00 -16.89
C LYS A 89 -1.01 29.36 -15.78
N ILE A 90 -1.51 30.60 -15.79
CA ILE A 90 -2.59 31.05 -14.91
C ILE A 90 -3.82 31.38 -15.77
N GLU A 91 -4.90 30.63 -15.59
CA GLU A 91 -6.19 30.90 -16.22
C GLU A 91 -7.14 31.57 -15.24
N ARG A 92 -7.57 32.81 -15.55
CA ARG A 92 -8.50 33.58 -14.72
C ARG A 92 -9.87 33.57 -15.38
N VAL A 93 -10.82 32.86 -14.77
CA VAL A 93 -12.21 32.80 -15.23
C VAL A 93 -13.03 33.87 -14.53
N ILE A 94 -13.74 34.69 -15.32
CA ILE A 94 -14.67 35.72 -14.85
C ILE A 94 -16.09 35.20 -15.07
N ALA A 95 -16.96 35.36 -14.08
CA ALA A 95 -18.36 34.96 -14.21
C ALA A 95 -19.09 35.89 -15.18
N ALA A 96 -19.81 35.33 -16.15
CA ALA A 96 -20.72 36.10 -17.00
C ALA A 96 -22.11 36.26 -16.35
N ALA A 97 -22.55 35.28 -15.56
CA ALA A 97 -23.83 35.31 -14.86
C ALA A 97 -23.68 34.95 -13.39
N CYS A 98 -24.56 35.50 -12.55
CA CYS A 98 -24.63 35.17 -11.13
C CYS A 98 -25.09 33.73 -10.94
N GLY A 99 -24.31 32.92 -10.21
CA GLY A 99 -24.66 31.52 -9.93
C GLY A 99 -25.89 31.30 -9.05
N HIS A 100 -26.48 32.37 -8.48
CA HIS A 100 -27.70 32.30 -7.67
C HIS A 100 -28.96 32.70 -8.44
N CYS A 101 -28.91 33.83 -9.15
CA CYS A 101 -30.10 34.42 -9.81
C CYS A 101 -30.00 34.48 -11.34
N GLY A 102 -28.87 34.13 -11.94
CA GLY A 102 -28.66 34.14 -13.39
C GLY A 102 -28.48 35.51 -14.03
N GLY A 103 -28.56 36.61 -13.26
CA GLY A 103 -28.35 37.97 -13.79
C GLY A 103 -26.92 38.19 -14.32
N ASP A 104 -26.77 39.09 -15.28
CA ASP A 104 -25.47 39.45 -15.89
C ASP A 104 -24.53 40.13 -14.87
N VAL A 105 -23.33 39.60 -14.73
CA VAL A 105 -22.27 40.11 -13.85
C VAL A 105 -20.95 40.34 -14.59
N SER A 106 -20.95 40.25 -15.92
CA SER A 106 -19.78 40.41 -16.78
C SER A 106 -19.08 41.77 -16.61
N GLY A 107 -19.86 42.84 -16.39
CA GLY A 107 -19.36 44.20 -16.16
C GLY A 107 -18.98 44.53 -14.71
N GLN A 108 -19.16 43.60 -13.76
CA GLN A 108 -18.89 43.85 -12.35
C GLN A 108 -17.43 43.56 -11.98
N THR A 109 -16.89 44.27 -10.98
CA THR A 109 -15.56 43.96 -10.44
C THR A 109 -15.57 42.64 -9.69
N GLN A 110 -14.79 41.66 -10.16
CA GLN A 110 -14.69 40.34 -9.54
C GLN A 110 -13.31 40.13 -8.88
N ARG A 111 -13.30 39.40 -7.76
CA ARG A 111 -12.08 39.02 -7.02
C ARG A 111 -11.96 37.51 -6.90
N CYS A 112 -10.74 37.01 -6.88
CA CYS A 112 -10.46 35.59 -6.72
C CYS A 112 -11.02 35.07 -5.38
N ARG A 113 -11.92 34.08 -5.43
CA ARG A 113 -12.52 33.43 -4.25
C ARG A 113 -11.97 32.04 -3.97
N HIS A 114 -11.43 31.38 -4.99
CA HIS A 114 -10.88 30.03 -4.90
C HIS A 114 -9.74 29.88 -5.91
N ARG A 115 -8.74 29.06 -5.56
CA ARG A 115 -7.61 28.68 -6.43
C ARG A 115 -7.34 27.20 -6.25
N TYR A 116 -7.05 26.53 -7.35
CA TYR A 116 -6.61 25.15 -7.41
C TYR A 116 -5.66 24.99 -8.60
N ASP A 117 -4.76 24.02 -8.54
CA ASP A 117 -3.95 23.64 -9.68
C ASP A 117 -4.67 22.54 -10.47
N HIS A 118 -4.71 22.70 -11.78
CA HIS A 118 -4.99 21.61 -12.70
C HIS A 118 -3.66 21.18 -13.33
N ILE A 119 -3.27 19.93 -13.11
CA ILE A 119 -2.00 19.37 -13.59
C ILE A 119 -2.32 18.23 -14.51
N ASP A 120 -1.85 18.36 -15.73
CA ASP A 120 -1.95 17.35 -16.76
C ASP A 120 -0.66 17.32 -17.58
N LEU A 121 -0.44 16.21 -18.27
CA LEU A 121 0.68 16.08 -19.21
C LEU A 121 0.27 16.70 -20.56
N PRO A 122 1.15 17.47 -21.22
CA PRO A 122 0.90 17.87 -22.59
C PRO A 122 0.86 16.62 -23.49
N PRO A 123 0.24 16.69 -24.68
CA PRO A 123 0.37 15.62 -25.68
C PRO A 123 1.86 15.38 -26.00
N ILE A 124 2.36 14.17 -25.75
CA ILE A 124 3.77 13.83 -25.94
C ILE A 124 3.90 13.04 -27.25
N HIS A 125 4.52 13.65 -28.26
CA HIS A 125 4.74 13.01 -29.57
C HIS A 125 6.17 13.25 -30.08
N PRO A 126 6.75 12.33 -30.86
CA PRO A 126 8.05 12.53 -31.48
C PRO A 126 7.98 13.66 -32.51
N VAL A 127 8.98 14.54 -32.50
CA VAL A 127 9.17 15.54 -33.54
C VAL A 127 9.97 14.91 -34.68
N VAL A 128 9.32 14.67 -35.83
CA VAL A 128 9.96 14.08 -37.00
C VAL A 128 10.49 15.19 -37.91
N THR A 129 11.82 15.32 -38.00
CA THR A 129 12.47 16.27 -38.91
C THR A 129 12.99 15.53 -40.13
N ARG A 130 12.57 15.95 -41.33
CA ARG A 130 13.13 15.44 -42.58
C ARG A 130 14.34 16.26 -42.98
N VAL A 131 15.49 15.61 -43.12
CA VAL A 131 16.73 16.25 -43.56
C VAL A 131 16.95 15.95 -45.04
N GLU A 132 16.82 16.98 -45.88
CA GLU A 132 17.08 16.89 -47.32
C GLU A 132 18.44 17.50 -47.65
N LEU A 133 19.39 16.67 -48.07
CA LEU A 133 20.74 17.11 -48.42
C LEU A 133 20.79 17.45 -49.90
N LEU A 134 20.71 18.75 -50.19
CA LEU A 134 20.77 19.26 -51.56
C LEU A 134 22.17 19.07 -52.14
N GLY A 135 22.24 18.80 -53.44
CA GLY A 135 23.49 18.60 -54.16
C GLY A 135 23.40 19.14 -55.57
N GLY A 136 24.55 19.18 -56.24
CA GLY A 136 24.65 19.71 -57.59
C GLY A 136 25.97 19.37 -58.25
N ARG A 137 26.22 20.00 -59.39
CA ARG A 137 27.50 19.92 -60.10
C ARG A 137 28.18 21.29 -60.04
N CYS A 138 29.42 21.32 -59.56
CA CYS A 138 30.20 22.54 -59.47
C CYS A 138 30.50 23.07 -60.87
N ARG A 139 30.23 24.36 -61.14
CA ARG A 139 30.51 24.99 -62.44
C ARG A 139 32.00 25.23 -62.70
N GLY A 140 32.81 25.32 -61.64
CA GLY A 140 34.27 25.53 -61.76
C GLY A 140 35.04 24.24 -62.04
N CYS A 141 34.85 23.21 -61.22
CA CYS A 141 35.61 21.96 -61.33
C CYS A 141 34.83 20.78 -61.92
N GLY A 142 33.53 20.94 -62.22
CA GLY A 142 32.69 19.89 -62.79
C GLY A 142 32.32 18.73 -61.85
N HIS A 143 32.80 18.71 -60.60
CA HIS A 143 32.53 17.63 -59.65
C HIS A 143 31.11 17.70 -59.07
N ARG A 144 30.56 16.54 -58.70
CA ARG A 144 29.30 16.45 -57.96
C ARG A 144 29.55 16.75 -56.48
N TYR A 145 28.65 17.48 -55.85
CA TYR A 145 28.68 17.72 -54.41
C TYR A 145 27.30 17.48 -53.80
N ARG A 146 27.28 17.27 -52.48
CA ARG A 146 26.09 17.16 -51.65
C ARG A 146 26.35 17.92 -50.35
N ALA A 147 25.33 18.60 -49.83
CA ALA A 147 25.38 19.23 -48.51
C ALA A 147 25.72 18.20 -47.43
N GLN A 148 26.43 18.65 -46.41
CA GLN A 148 26.70 17.85 -45.22
C GLN A 148 25.45 17.82 -44.34
N ALA A 149 25.25 16.71 -43.62
CA ALA A 149 24.18 16.63 -42.65
C ALA A 149 24.42 17.65 -41.52
N PRO A 150 23.36 18.28 -40.98
CA PRO A 150 23.46 19.06 -39.76
C PRO A 150 24.01 18.21 -38.62
N ALA A 151 24.75 18.83 -37.70
CA ALA A 151 25.26 18.16 -36.51
C ALA A 151 24.11 17.55 -35.69
N GLY A 152 24.24 16.27 -35.33
CA GLY A 152 23.23 15.51 -34.58
C GLY A 152 22.07 14.97 -35.41
N MET A 153 22.10 15.14 -36.75
CA MET A 153 21.17 14.54 -37.70
C MET A 153 21.90 13.79 -38.83
N GLU A 154 23.06 13.21 -38.49
CA GLU A 154 23.83 12.40 -39.40
C GLU A 154 23.06 11.14 -39.80
N PRO A 155 23.27 10.62 -41.03
CA PRO A 155 22.63 9.38 -41.46
C PRO A 155 22.95 8.21 -40.52
N GLY A 156 21.92 7.47 -40.09
CA GLY A 156 22.05 6.37 -39.15
C GLY A 156 20.70 5.93 -38.61
N THR A 157 20.61 5.72 -37.29
CA THR A 157 19.33 5.53 -36.61
C THR A 157 18.45 6.78 -36.78
N PRO A 158 17.15 6.63 -37.11
CA PRO A 158 16.24 7.77 -37.18
C PRO A 158 15.85 8.31 -35.79
N PHE A 159 16.23 7.60 -34.72
CA PHE A 159 15.87 7.95 -33.35
C PHE A 159 16.96 8.82 -32.72
N GLY A 160 16.57 10.01 -32.25
CA GLY A 160 17.49 10.94 -31.60
C GLY A 160 17.83 10.55 -30.15
N PRO A 161 18.81 11.23 -29.52
CA PRO A 161 19.34 10.88 -28.20
C PRO A 161 18.29 10.84 -27.09
N GLY A 162 17.24 11.68 -27.17
CA GLY A 162 16.13 11.65 -26.21
C GLY A 162 15.35 10.33 -26.21
N ILE A 163 15.13 9.72 -27.38
CA ILE A 163 14.47 8.42 -27.51
C ILE A 163 15.38 7.32 -26.97
N HIS A 164 16.67 7.35 -27.31
CA HIS A 164 17.66 6.40 -26.79
C HIS A 164 17.72 6.44 -25.25
N ALA A 165 17.77 7.64 -24.66
CA ALA A 165 17.78 7.80 -23.20
C ALA A 165 16.51 7.25 -22.54
N LEU A 166 15.34 7.52 -23.12
CA LEU A 166 14.07 7.00 -22.62
C LEU A 166 14.02 5.46 -22.66
N LEU A 167 14.41 4.85 -23.78
CA LEU A 167 14.45 3.40 -23.95
C LEU A 167 15.43 2.75 -22.96
N ALA A 168 16.63 3.33 -22.80
CA ALA A 168 17.64 2.85 -21.87
C ALA A 168 17.18 2.94 -20.42
N TYR A 169 16.57 4.06 -20.03
CA TYR A 169 16.04 4.23 -18.69
C TYR A 169 14.93 3.22 -18.38
N LEU A 170 13.96 3.06 -19.28
CA LEU A 170 12.87 2.10 -19.08
C LEU A 170 13.36 0.64 -19.10
N HIS A 171 14.32 0.31 -19.97
CA HIS A 171 14.86 -1.04 -20.04
C HIS A 171 15.72 -1.39 -18.83
N HIS A 172 16.70 -0.56 -18.50
CA HIS A 172 17.69 -0.88 -17.48
C HIS A 172 17.22 -0.58 -16.06
N SER A 173 16.48 0.52 -15.85
CA SER A 173 16.02 0.91 -14.50
C SER A 173 14.67 0.32 -14.14
N HIS A 174 13.78 0.09 -15.12
CA HIS A 174 12.43 -0.43 -14.88
C HIS A 174 12.22 -1.85 -15.42
N HIS A 175 13.27 -2.49 -15.96
CA HIS A 175 13.25 -3.87 -16.46
C HIS A 175 12.12 -4.16 -17.46
N VAL A 176 11.80 -3.16 -18.29
CA VAL A 176 10.77 -3.29 -19.32
C VAL A 176 11.32 -4.08 -20.50
N SER A 177 10.64 -5.18 -20.89
CA SER A 177 11.04 -5.99 -22.06
C SER A 177 10.91 -5.21 -23.38
N PHE A 178 11.64 -5.62 -24.43
CA PHE A 178 11.61 -4.92 -25.73
C PHE A 178 10.21 -4.87 -26.36
N GLU A 179 9.43 -5.94 -26.24
CA GLU A 179 8.03 -5.95 -26.66
C GLU A 179 7.22 -4.86 -25.95
N ARG A 180 7.36 -4.77 -24.62
CA ARG A 180 6.65 -3.76 -23.82
C ARG A 180 7.14 -2.35 -24.11
N LEU A 181 8.43 -2.15 -24.40
CA LEU A 181 8.96 -0.86 -24.82
C LEU A 181 8.38 -0.41 -26.16
N SER A 182 8.30 -1.30 -27.15
CA SER A 182 7.65 -1.01 -28.44
C SER A 182 6.19 -0.62 -28.26
N ARG A 183 5.47 -1.33 -27.39
CA ARG A 183 4.09 -1.02 -27.04
C ARG A 183 3.93 0.33 -26.33
N ILE A 184 4.76 0.59 -25.31
CA ILE A 184 4.77 1.88 -24.59
C ILE A 184 5.10 3.03 -25.54
N ALA A 185 6.07 2.86 -26.43
CA ALA A 185 6.43 3.85 -27.45
C ALA A 185 5.23 4.22 -28.32
N SER A 186 4.49 3.23 -28.78
CA SER A 186 3.30 3.42 -29.60
C SER A 186 2.13 4.03 -28.80
N GLU A 187 1.79 3.46 -27.65
CA GLU A 187 0.61 3.84 -26.88
C GLU A 187 0.74 5.19 -26.16
N LEU A 188 1.92 5.52 -25.60
CA LEU A 188 2.12 6.77 -24.85
C LEU A 188 2.63 7.91 -25.72
N PHE A 189 3.43 7.60 -26.74
CA PHE A 189 4.13 8.62 -27.53
C PHE A 189 3.69 8.66 -28.99
N GLY A 190 2.91 7.69 -29.48
CA GLY A 190 2.62 7.55 -30.91
C GLY A 190 3.86 7.20 -31.74
N LEU A 191 4.91 6.67 -31.12
CA LEU A 191 6.18 6.32 -31.75
C LEU A 191 6.18 4.84 -32.16
N SER A 192 6.14 4.58 -33.47
CA SER A 192 6.32 3.22 -33.99
C SER A 192 7.80 2.84 -34.02
N ILE A 193 8.19 1.84 -33.24
CA ILE A 193 9.55 1.31 -33.17
C ILE A 193 9.51 -0.20 -32.99
N SER A 194 10.33 -0.92 -33.76
CA SER A 194 10.43 -2.38 -33.68
C SER A 194 11.35 -2.83 -32.55
N GLN A 195 11.20 -4.07 -32.08
CA GLN A 195 12.11 -4.64 -31.08
C GLN A 195 13.56 -4.69 -31.56
N GLY A 196 13.77 -4.94 -32.86
CA GLY A 196 15.11 -4.90 -33.47
C GLY A 196 15.73 -3.50 -33.46
N ALA A 197 14.93 -2.46 -33.71
CA ALA A 197 15.39 -1.08 -33.59
C ALA A 197 15.73 -0.70 -32.15
N ILE A 198 14.97 -1.19 -31.16
CA ILE A 198 15.27 -1.02 -29.74
C ILE A 198 16.56 -1.75 -29.37
N ALA A 199 16.77 -2.98 -29.85
CA ALA A 199 18.00 -3.73 -29.58
C ALA A 199 19.23 -3.02 -30.15
N ASN A 200 19.11 -2.39 -31.32
CA ASN A 200 20.17 -1.60 -31.94
C ASN A 200 20.31 -0.19 -31.33
N ALA A 201 19.48 0.18 -30.35
CA ALA A 201 19.53 1.46 -29.67
C ALA A 201 20.48 1.47 -28.47
N PHE A 202 20.98 0.30 -28.07
CA PHE A 202 21.94 0.06 -26.97
C PHE A 202 23.33 -0.26 -27.49
#